data_AF-A0A1I4GIP1-F1
#
_entry.id   AF-A0A1I4GIP1-F1
#
_cell.length_a   1.000
_cell.length_b   1.000
_cell.length_c   1.000
_cell.angle_alpha   90.00
_cell.angle_beta   90.00
_cell.angle_gamma   90.00
#
_symmetry.space_group_name_H-M   'P 1'
#
loop_
_entity.id
_entity.type
_entity.pdbx_description
1 polymer ?
#
loop_
_entity_poly.entity_id
_entity_poly.type
_entity_poly.pdbx_seq_one_letter_code
_entity_poly.pdbx_strand_id
1 'polypeptide(L)'
;MNNLFRLLLFLCLLSTSSLFSGNTAQPDSTYLLRGRVIGGDTNEPLVNASVSVQQVNVSSVTNQDGYFSIRVPAFTKNSQLLIRYLGYENREIPIITLIDNPNNHITLKPSPIELSEVVVVSGDGKELIREALQRIPQNYPDNPHMMVAFYRESVKKGSNYISLVETVLDIYKATYSSYSNDQSKIYIGRKATDISPRDTVLLKFQGGISDALMLDIAKNPEIVFGTDASEYQFHIEGLININDKPHYIISFAPHPGIKEILFRGNIYLDAASLAFARMEFNMNVEDRKDAANIFIRRKPSKMRVEVSKAQYVVDFTENNGKWFFNYSSTEVSFRVRWTNRFFGLFATTYTIGSEMAITDRYDNNVVKFPRNERIRSTDVIAEKVEHFLDPDFWGEYNVIEPNQEIMDAVKRLSGKLRRRAE
;
A
#
# COMPACT_ATOMS: atom_id res chain seq x y z
N MET A 1 -64.39 49.03 13.80
CA MET A 1 -63.34 48.03 14.12
C MET A 1 -62.86 47.26 12.88
N ASN A 2 -62.78 47.89 11.70
CA ASN A 2 -62.61 47.18 10.41
C ASN A 2 -61.21 47.29 9.79
N ASN A 3 -60.21 47.81 10.51
CA ASN A 3 -58.87 48.03 9.95
C ASN A 3 -57.78 47.16 10.56
N LEU A 4 -58.10 46.26 11.51
CA LEU A 4 -57.12 45.33 12.09
C LEU A 4 -57.15 43.93 11.43
N PHE A 5 -58.23 43.59 10.72
CA PHE A 5 -58.37 42.28 10.04
C PHE A 5 -57.82 42.27 8.61
N ARG A 6 -57.60 43.46 8.01
CA ARG A 6 -56.99 43.60 6.67
C ARG A 6 -55.46 43.53 6.70
N LEU A 7 -54.83 43.68 7.86
CA LEU A 7 -53.38 43.62 8.01
C LEU A 7 -52.86 42.16 8.18
N LEU A 8 -53.71 41.23 8.60
CA LEU A 8 -53.35 39.80 8.73
C LEU A 8 -53.55 38.98 7.44
N LEU A 9 -54.24 39.52 6.43
CA LEU A 9 -54.46 38.85 5.15
C LEU A 9 -53.46 39.24 4.05
N PHE A 10 -52.54 40.17 4.34
CA PHE A 10 -51.45 40.57 3.44
C PHE A 10 -50.15 39.79 3.68
N LEU A 11 -50.11 38.89 4.68
CA LEU A 11 -48.93 38.08 5.02
C LEU A 11 -48.95 36.65 4.43
N CYS A 12 -49.98 36.27 3.67
CA CYS A 12 -50.16 34.91 3.11
C CYS A 12 -50.11 34.83 1.57
N LEU A 13 -49.65 35.87 0.87
CA LEU A 13 -49.57 35.90 -0.60
C LEU A 13 -48.15 36.18 -1.14
N LEU A 14 -47.15 35.54 -0.52
CA LEU A 14 -45.80 35.42 -1.07
C LEU A 14 -45.38 33.93 -1.06
N SER A 15 -46.17 33.08 -1.71
CA SER A 15 -45.73 31.76 -2.17
C SER A 15 -45.03 31.90 -3.52
N THR A 16 -43.84 32.52 -3.50
CA THR A 16 -42.91 32.52 -4.63
C THR A 16 -42.14 31.20 -4.64
N SER A 17 -42.52 30.33 -5.56
CA SER A 17 -41.64 29.50 -6.40
C SER A 17 -40.19 29.28 -5.90
N SER A 18 -39.95 28.07 -5.42
CA SER A 18 -38.83 27.20 -5.76
C SER A 18 -37.52 27.88 -6.19
N LEU A 19 -36.60 28.05 -5.25
CA LEU A 19 -35.17 27.92 -5.51
C LEU A 19 -34.59 26.99 -4.45
N PHE A 20 -34.73 25.68 -4.68
CA PHE A 20 -33.76 24.72 -4.18
C PHE A 20 -32.42 25.11 -4.82
N SER A 21 -31.65 25.97 -4.14
CA SER A 21 -30.20 25.98 -4.32
C SER A 21 -29.71 24.68 -3.69
N GLY A 22 -29.82 23.60 -4.45
CA GLY A 22 -28.91 22.49 -4.26
C GLY A 22 -27.53 23.08 -4.51
N ASN A 23 -26.75 23.27 -3.46
CA ASN A 23 -25.30 23.22 -3.60
C ASN A 23 -25.00 21.80 -4.08
N THR A 24 -25.16 21.55 -5.37
CA THR A 24 -24.35 20.52 -6.02
C THR A 24 -22.95 21.04 -5.91
N ALA A 25 -22.22 20.57 -4.89
CA ALA A 25 -20.77 20.63 -4.88
C ALA A 25 -20.34 20.12 -6.26
N GLN A 26 -19.85 21.06 -7.07
CA GLN A 26 -19.36 20.77 -8.40
C GLN A 26 -18.19 19.82 -8.16
N PRO A 27 -18.21 18.58 -8.67
CA PRO A 27 -17.16 17.64 -8.37
C PRO A 27 -15.83 18.28 -8.73
N ASP A 28 -14.92 18.37 -7.76
CA ASP A 28 -13.59 18.92 -7.93
C ASP A 28 -13.04 18.42 -9.26
N SER A 29 -12.89 19.35 -10.21
CA SER A 29 -12.41 18.98 -11.54
C SER A 29 -11.05 18.30 -11.37
N THR A 30 -10.83 17.18 -12.05
CA THR A 30 -9.60 16.38 -11.93
C THR A 30 -9.06 16.04 -13.31
N TYR A 31 -7.74 15.91 -13.40
CA TYR A 31 -7.06 15.39 -14.58
C TYR A 31 -6.62 13.94 -14.33
N LEU A 32 -6.76 13.10 -15.34
CA LEU A 32 -6.27 11.72 -15.32
C LEU A 32 -5.00 11.63 -16.16
N LEU A 33 -3.86 11.47 -15.50
CA LEU A 33 -2.57 11.36 -16.17
C LEU A 33 -2.20 9.88 -16.33
N ARG A 34 -1.65 9.52 -17.49
CA ARG A 34 -1.20 8.16 -17.81
C ARG A 34 0.15 8.24 -18.50
N GLY A 35 0.96 7.21 -18.31
CA GLY A 35 2.20 7.04 -19.04
C GLY A 35 2.85 5.71 -18.74
N ARG A 36 3.95 5.44 -19.44
CA ARG A 36 4.81 4.29 -19.25
C ARG A 36 6.21 4.75 -18.92
N VAL A 37 6.76 4.25 -17.83
CA VAL A 37 8.11 4.53 -17.37
C VAL A 37 9.02 3.38 -17.77
N ILE A 38 10.09 3.72 -18.48
CA ILE A 38 11.11 2.76 -18.91
C ILE A 38 12.50 3.26 -18.53
N GLY A 39 13.42 2.32 -18.30
CA GLY A 39 14.82 2.64 -18.10
C GLY A 39 15.47 3.02 -19.42
N GLY A 40 16.18 4.15 -19.48
CA GLY A 40 16.86 4.60 -20.69
C GLY A 40 18.08 3.76 -21.10
N ASP A 41 18.65 2.99 -20.17
CA ASP A 41 19.73 2.02 -20.38
C ASP A 41 19.24 0.66 -20.89
N THR A 42 18.23 0.11 -20.21
CA THR A 42 17.74 -1.26 -20.44
C THR A 42 16.62 -1.30 -21.47
N ASN A 43 15.89 -0.19 -21.66
CA ASN A 43 14.58 -0.15 -22.31
C ASN A 43 13.54 -1.08 -21.67
N GLU A 44 13.81 -1.56 -20.45
CA GLU A 44 12.90 -2.40 -19.69
C GLU A 44 11.91 -1.55 -18.89
N PRO A 45 10.71 -2.10 -18.61
CA PRO A 45 9.76 -1.43 -17.73
C PRO A 45 10.32 -1.27 -16.32
N LEU A 46 10.24 -0.05 -15.77
CA LEU A 46 10.62 0.19 -14.38
C LEU A 46 9.43 -0.14 -13.49
N VAL A 47 9.51 -1.26 -12.77
CA VAL A 47 8.43 -1.81 -11.94
C VAL A 47 8.47 -1.22 -10.55
N ASN A 48 7.36 -0.68 -10.05
CA ASN A 48 7.23 0.00 -8.75
C ASN A 48 7.95 1.36 -8.65
N ALA A 49 8.09 2.08 -9.76
CA ALA A 49 8.53 3.48 -9.76
C ALA A 49 7.47 4.39 -9.16
N SER A 50 7.85 5.19 -8.16
CA SER A 50 6.97 6.15 -7.50
C SER A 50 6.61 7.29 -8.45
N VAL A 51 5.35 7.65 -8.49
CA VAL A 51 4.78 8.73 -9.30
C VAL A 51 3.96 9.61 -8.38
N SER A 52 4.35 10.85 -8.16
CA SER A 52 3.72 11.74 -7.17
C SER A 52 3.51 13.14 -7.73
N VAL A 53 2.56 13.88 -7.18
CA VAL A 53 2.36 15.29 -7.53
C VAL A 53 3.00 16.14 -6.44
N GLN A 54 3.84 17.10 -6.83
CA GLN A 54 4.40 18.04 -5.86
C GLN A 54 3.27 18.85 -5.19
N GLN A 55 3.42 19.11 -3.88
CA GLN A 55 2.53 19.95 -3.05
C GLN A 55 1.15 19.36 -2.73
N VAL A 56 0.82 18.14 -3.16
CA VAL A 56 -0.42 17.45 -2.76
C VAL A 56 -0.17 15.98 -2.44
N ASN A 57 -0.99 15.41 -1.54
CA ASN A 57 -0.90 14.01 -1.11
C ASN A 57 -1.45 13.00 -2.14
N VAL A 58 -1.04 13.13 -3.41
CA VAL A 58 -1.46 12.24 -4.48
C VAL A 58 -0.23 11.52 -5.01
N SER A 59 -0.23 10.19 -4.89
CA SER A 59 0.84 9.35 -5.43
C SER A 59 0.31 8.06 -6.05
N SER A 60 1.18 7.42 -6.82
CA SER A 60 0.99 6.20 -7.57
C SER A 60 2.34 5.51 -7.71
N VAL A 61 2.33 4.29 -8.22
CA VAL A 61 3.52 3.53 -8.60
C VAL A 61 3.30 2.88 -9.97
N THR A 62 4.37 2.58 -10.69
CA THR A 62 4.28 1.81 -11.93
C THR A 62 4.16 0.31 -11.67
N ASN A 63 3.63 -0.45 -12.62
CA ASN A 63 3.52 -1.91 -12.49
C ASN A 63 4.62 -2.73 -13.16
N GLN A 64 4.40 -4.04 -13.24
CA GLN A 64 5.24 -5.03 -13.92
C GLN A 64 5.61 -4.66 -15.37
N ASP A 65 4.75 -3.93 -16.08
CA ASP A 65 4.95 -3.44 -17.44
C ASP A 65 5.37 -1.95 -17.51
N GLY A 66 5.62 -1.31 -16.37
CA GLY A 66 6.13 0.06 -16.24
C GLY A 66 5.08 1.15 -16.44
N TYR A 67 3.81 0.81 -16.65
CA TYR A 67 2.73 1.80 -16.77
C TYR A 67 2.34 2.35 -15.41
N PHE A 68 1.93 3.61 -15.36
CA PHE A 68 1.31 4.24 -14.19
C PHE A 68 0.04 4.97 -14.59
N SER A 69 -0.75 5.28 -13.57
CA SER A 69 -1.74 6.33 -13.68
C SER A 69 -2.08 7.00 -12.37
N ILE A 70 -2.39 8.28 -12.45
CA ILE A 70 -2.59 9.14 -11.30
C ILE A 70 -3.67 10.18 -11.61
N ARG A 71 -4.60 10.37 -10.68
CA ARG A 71 -5.67 11.38 -10.78
C ARG A 71 -5.30 12.57 -9.90
N VAL A 72 -5.21 13.74 -10.51
CA VAL A 72 -4.71 14.95 -9.85
C VAL A 72 -5.80 16.03 -9.83
N PRO A 73 -5.92 16.87 -8.79
CA PRO A 73 -6.87 18.00 -8.80
C PRO A 73 -6.61 18.93 -9.98
N ALA A 74 -7.64 19.57 -10.54
CA ALA A 74 -7.46 20.51 -11.63
C ALA A 74 -6.63 21.72 -11.22
N PHE A 75 -6.64 22.13 -9.94
CA PHE A 75 -5.76 23.20 -9.46
C PHE A 75 -4.26 22.86 -9.59
N THR A 76 -3.91 21.56 -9.70
CA THR A 76 -2.53 21.10 -9.93
C THR A 76 -2.12 21.09 -11.41
N LYS A 77 -2.95 21.64 -12.31
CA LYS A 77 -2.65 21.72 -13.76
C LYS A 77 -1.26 22.26 -14.07
N ASN A 78 -0.83 23.25 -13.29
CA ASN A 78 0.46 23.94 -13.46
C ASN A 78 1.56 23.41 -12.52
N SER A 79 1.30 22.32 -11.79
CA SER A 79 2.27 21.65 -10.92
C SER A 79 3.08 20.61 -11.71
N GLN A 80 4.09 20.03 -11.04
CA GLN A 80 4.93 18.97 -11.59
C GLN A 80 4.45 17.59 -11.16
N LEU A 81 4.43 16.66 -12.10
CA LEU A 81 4.41 15.23 -11.83
C LEU A 81 5.84 14.75 -11.68
N LEU A 82 6.11 14.08 -10.56
CA LEU A 82 7.44 13.65 -10.18
C LEU A 82 7.51 12.12 -10.18
N ILE A 83 8.30 11.59 -11.10
CA ILE A 83 8.50 10.15 -11.32
C ILE A 83 9.88 9.76 -10.83
N ARG A 84 9.94 8.68 -10.05
CA ARG A 84 11.11 8.31 -9.28
C ARG A 84 11.29 6.81 -9.29
N TYR A 85 12.51 6.36 -9.52
CA TYR A 85 12.87 4.96 -9.47
C TYR A 85 14.29 4.82 -8.95
N LEU A 86 14.53 3.79 -8.15
CA LEU A 86 15.83 3.57 -7.54
C LEU A 86 16.89 3.35 -8.62
N GLY A 87 17.99 4.11 -8.58
CA GLY A 87 19.07 4.07 -9.57
C GLY A 87 18.85 4.97 -10.81
N TYR A 88 17.79 5.78 -10.82
CA TYR A 88 17.46 6.67 -11.94
C TYR A 88 17.30 8.11 -11.47
N GLU A 89 17.53 9.06 -12.38
CA GLU A 89 17.28 10.46 -12.11
C GLU A 89 15.78 10.69 -11.94
N ASN A 90 15.41 11.49 -10.94
CA ASN A 90 14.03 11.92 -10.79
C ASN A 90 13.60 12.73 -12.01
N ARG A 91 12.40 12.43 -12.51
CA ARG A 91 11.85 13.11 -13.67
C ARG A 91 10.64 13.92 -13.26
N GLU A 92 10.82 15.24 -13.29
CA GLU A 92 9.73 16.20 -13.21
C GLU A 92 9.13 16.44 -14.60
N ILE A 93 7.82 16.37 -14.67
CA ILE A 93 7.05 16.53 -15.90
C ILE A 93 5.88 17.47 -15.62
N PRO A 94 5.77 18.59 -16.35
CA PRO A 94 4.66 19.51 -16.14
C PRO A 94 3.34 18.78 -16.41
N ILE A 95 2.43 18.78 -15.43
CA ILE A 95 1.18 18.02 -15.50
C ILE A 95 0.40 18.36 -16.77
N ILE A 96 0.40 19.63 -17.16
CA ILE A 96 -0.22 20.11 -18.40
C ILE A 96 0.18 19.35 -19.66
N THR A 97 1.39 18.80 -19.73
CA THR A 97 1.88 18.03 -20.89
C THR A 97 1.34 16.60 -20.95
N LEU A 98 0.83 16.09 -19.82
CA LEU A 98 0.29 14.75 -19.67
C LEU A 98 -1.25 14.71 -19.77
N ILE A 99 -1.90 15.87 -19.74
CA ILE A 99 -3.35 16.00 -19.90
C ILE A 99 -3.72 15.61 -21.34
N ASP A 100 -4.76 14.80 -21.48
CA ASP A 100 -5.29 14.29 -22.75
C ASP A 100 -4.28 13.53 -23.63
N ASN A 101 -3.16 13.11 -23.06
CA ASN A 101 -2.12 12.33 -23.74
C ASN A 101 -1.86 10.99 -23.01
N PRO A 102 -2.53 9.90 -23.41
CA PRO A 102 -2.48 8.63 -22.68
C PRO A 102 -1.23 7.79 -22.97
N ASN A 103 -0.49 8.08 -24.04
CA ASN A 103 0.63 7.26 -24.55
C ASN A 103 2.00 7.87 -24.25
N ASN A 104 2.11 8.61 -23.14
CA ASN A 104 3.38 9.22 -22.77
C ASN A 104 4.41 8.14 -22.38
N HIS A 105 5.45 8.00 -23.20
CA HIS A 105 6.64 7.24 -22.85
C HIS A 105 7.60 8.16 -22.10
N ILE A 106 7.86 7.80 -20.86
CA ILE A 106 8.70 8.55 -19.95
C ILE A 106 9.94 7.70 -19.71
N THR A 107 11.00 8.06 -20.40
CA THR A 107 12.29 7.45 -20.19
C THR A 107 12.94 8.11 -18.98
N LEU A 108 13.18 7.34 -17.92
CA LEU A 108 14.07 7.79 -16.88
C LEU A 108 15.50 7.58 -17.36
N LYS A 109 16.31 8.63 -17.24
CA LYS A 109 17.74 8.46 -17.43
C LYS A 109 18.25 7.66 -16.24
N PRO A 110 19.02 6.58 -16.47
CA PRO A 110 19.83 6.03 -15.41
C PRO A 110 20.58 7.21 -14.82
N SER A 111 20.48 7.40 -13.51
CA SER A 111 21.41 8.31 -12.87
C SER A 111 22.70 7.54 -12.97
N PRO A 112 23.67 7.94 -13.84
CA PRO A 112 25.00 7.42 -13.65
C PRO A 112 25.27 7.73 -12.19
N ILE A 113 25.53 6.69 -11.43
CA ILE A 113 26.05 6.88 -10.10
C ILE A 113 27.40 7.56 -10.39
N GLU A 114 27.40 8.90 -10.51
CA GLU A 114 28.41 9.66 -9.82
C GLU A 114 28.17 9.24 -8.39
N LEU A 115 28.84 8.14 -8.04
CA LEU A 115 29.27 7.86 -6.69
C LEU A 115 29.92 9.19 -6.36
N SER A 116 29.15 10.08 -5.74
CA SER A 116 29.59 11.42 -5.36
C SER A 116 30.64 11.13 -4.35
N GLU A 117 31.86 10.89 -4.85
CA GLU A 117 32.88 9.99 -4.30
C GLU A 117 32.30 9.32 -3.06
N VAL A 118 31.46 8.26 -3.18
CA VAL A 118 30.62 7.77 -2.06
C VAL A 118 31.49 7.96 -0.86
N VAL A 119 31.17 8.95 -0.01
CA VAL A 119 31.94 9.10 1.22
C VAL A 119 31.67 7.75 1.81
N VAL A 120 32.67 6.85 1.81
CA VAL A 120 32.46 5.43 2.02
C VAL A 120 32.11 5.30 3.48
N VAL A 121 30.85 5.60 3.80
CA VAL A 121 30.20 5.28 5.05
C VAL A 121 29.76 3.84 4.84
N SER A 122 30.75 2.97 4.70
CA SER A 122 30.58 1.54 4.84
C SER A 122 31.08 1.17 6.22
N GLY A 123 30.40 0.24 6.88
CA GLY A 123 30.73 -0.12 8.23
C GLY A 123 29.55 -0.66 9.00
N ASP A 124 29.66 -0.62 10.33
CA ASP A 124 28.62 -1.08 11.23
C ASP A 124 27.41 -0.12 11.19
N GLY A 125 26.25 -0.64 10.81
CA GLY A 125 24.98 0.11 10.76
C GLY A 125 24.21 0.09 12.08
N LYS A 126 24.69 -0.62 13.12
CA LYS A 126 23.96 -0.84 14.36
C LYS A 126 23.55 0.45 15.06
N GLU A 127 24.47 1.40 15.18
CA GLU A 127 24.17 2.69 15.83
C GLU A 127 23.18 3.53 15.03
N LEU A 128 23.23 3.50 13.69
CA LEU A 128 22.24 4.18 12.84
C LEU A 128 20.85 3.60 13.02
N ILE A 129 20.71 2.27 13.06
CA ILE A 129 19.41 1.63 13.30
C ILE A 129 18.91 1.94 14.72
N ARG A 130 19.79 1.86 15.73
CA ARG A 130 19.44 2.22 17.10
C ARG A 130 18.93 3.66 17.19
N GLU A 131 19.60 4.60 16.53
CA GLU A 131 19.19 6.00 16.50
C GLU A 131 17.90 6.22 15.70
N ALA A 132 17.74 5.56 14.55
CA ALA A 132 16.51 5.61 13.74
C ALA A 132 15.28 5.18 14.55
N LEU A 133 15.40 4.06 15.30
CA LEU A 133 14.35 3.58 16.20
C LEU A 133 14.05 4.60 17.31
N GLN A 134 15.08 5.23 17.89
CA GLN A 134 14.89 6.27 18.91
C GLN A 134 14.25 7.55 18.37
N ARG A 135 14.40 7.83 17.07
CA ARG A 135 13.85 9.03 16.39
C ARG A 135 12.42 8.85 15.87
N ILE A 136 11.81 7.67 16.04
CA ILE A 136 10.42 7.42 15.61
C ILE A 136 9.45 8.49 16.16
N PRO A 137 9.44 8.85 17.46
CA PRO A 137 8.54 9.88 17.97
C PRO A 137 8.68 11.26 17.29
N GLN A 138 9.88 11.59 16.81
CA GLN A 138 10.21 12.85 16.15
C GLN A 138 9.86 12.82 14.66
N ASN A 139 10.09 11.70 13.99
CA ASN A 139 9.94 11.57 12.54
C ASN A 139 8.53 11.22 12.09
N TYR A 140 7.68 10.67 12.97
CA TYR A 140 6.35 10.16 12.60
C TYR A 140 5.22 10.92 13.33
N PRO A 141 3.96 10.82 12.85
CA PRO A 141 2.81 11.48 13.45
C PRO A 141 2.59 11.13 14.92
N ASP A 142 2.44 12.17 15.73
CA ASP A 142 2.13 12.12 17.15
C ASP A 142 0.63 12.21 17.44
N ASN A 143 -0.18 12.53 16.42
CA ASN A 143 -1.64 12.62 16.48
C ASN A 143 -2.29 11.51 15.64
N PRO A 144 -3.44 10.97 16.08
CA PRO A 144 -4.16 9.99 15.30
C PRO A 144 -4.77 10.69 14.08
N HIS A 145 -4.88 9.96 12.98
CA HIS A 145 -5.45 10.47 11.74
C HIS A 145 -6.17 9.34 11.01
N MET A 146 -6.95 9.70 10.02
CA MET A 146 -7.63 8.72 9.17
C MET A 146 -6.86 8.55 7.87
N MET A 147 -6.90 7.34 7.31
CA MET A 147 -6.41 7.04 5.98
C MET A 147 -7.48 6.30 5.18
N VAL A 148 -7.46 6.50 3.86
CA VAL A 148 -8.18 5.66 2.91
C VAL A 148 -7.16 4.82 2.16
N ALA A 149 -7.36 3.51 2.14
CA ALA A 149 -6.47 2.61 1.42
C ALA A 149 -7.23 1.78 0.39
N PHE A 150 -6.56 1.47 -0.71
CA PHE A 150 -6.94 0.35 -1.55
C PHE A 150 -6.13 -0.86 -1.12
N TYR A 151 -6.79 -1.99 -0.97
CA TYR A 151 -6.19 -3.25 -0.59
C TYR A 151 -6.60 -4.34 -1.57
N ARG A 152 -5.63 -5.12 -2.02
CA ARG A 152 -5.82 -6.30 -2.85
C ARG A 152 -5.16 -7.49 -2.21
N GLU A 153 -5.86 -8.62 -2.18
CA GLU A 153 -5.25 -9.90 -1.86
C GLU A 153 -5.52 -10.91 -2.97
N SER A 154 -4.57 -11.80 -3.18
CA SER A 154 -4.70 -12.88 -4.13
C SER A 154 -4.15 -14.18 -3.57
N VAL A 155 -4.74 -15.27 -4.02
CA VAL A 155 -4.20 -16.60 -3.84
C VAL A 155 -4.10 -17.23 -5.22
N LYS A 156 -2.90 -17.68 -5.59
CA LYS A 156 -2.60 -18.35 -6.85
C LYS A 156 -2.26 -19.81 -6.61
N LYS A 157 -2.58 -20.66 -7.57
CA LYS A 157 -2.20 -22.07 -7.68
C LYS A 157 -1.47 -22.25 -9.01
N GLY A 158 -0.15 -22.38 -8.97
CA GLY A 158 0.69 -22.16 -10.14
C GLY A 158 0.52 -20.71 -10.62
N SER A 159 0.22 -20.54 -11.91
CA SER A 159 -0.08 -19.22 -12.52
C SER A 159 -1.54 -18.78 -12.36
N ASN A 160 -2.43 -19.66 -11.90
CA ASN A 160 -3.88 -19.43 -11.95
C ASN A 160 -4.38 -18.84 -10.63
N TYR A 161 -5.21 -17.80 -10.69
CA TYR A 161 -5.85 -17.23 -9.52
C TYR A 161 -6.96 -18.15 -8.99
N ILE A 162 -6.88 -18.47 -7.71
CA ILE A 162 -7.89 -19.21 -6.95
C ILE A 162 -8.61 -18.33 -5.92
N SER A 163 -8.12 -17.12 -5.66
CA SER A 163 -8.82 -16.07 -4.92
C SER A 163 -8.27 -14.73 -5.38
N LEU A 164 -9.14 -13.74 -5.57
CA LEU A 164 -8.75 -12.35 -5.81
C LEU A 164 -9.83 -11.47 -5.20
N VAL A 165 -9.44 -10.67 -4.22
CA VAL A 165 -10.32 -9.75 -3.50
C VAL A 165 -9.71 -8.37 -3.54
N GLU A 166 -10.56 -7.38 -3.80
CA GLU A 166 -10.19 -5.96 -3.77
C GLU A 166 -11.14 -5.22 -2.85
N THR A 167 -10.59 -4.34 -2.02
CA THR A 167 -11.37 -3.56 -1.06
C THR A 167 -10.84 -2.15 -0.96
N VAL A 168 -11.74 -1.21 -0.72
CA VAL A 168 -11.39 0.11 -0.17
C VAL A 168 -11.60 0.04 1.33
N LEU A 169 -10.61 0.53 2.07
CA LEU A 169 -10.55 0.50 3.51
C LEU A 169 -10.56 1.90 4.07
N ASP A 170 -11.23 2.03 5.19
CA ASP A 170 -10.99 3.11 6.14
C ASP A 170 -10.07 2.64 7.21
N ILE A 171 -9.06 3.44 7.50
CA ILE A 171 -8.07 3.15 8.52
C ILE A 171 -8.07 4.29 9.53
N TYR A 172 -8.31 3.95 10.78
CA TYR A 172 -7.92 4.79 11.89
C TYR A 172 -6.46 4.46 12.21
N LYS A 173 -5.56 5.41 11.98
CA LYS A 173 -4.14 5.29 12.32
C LYS A 173 -3.93 5.87 13.72
N ALA A 174 -3.46 5.03 14.64
CA ALA A 174 -3.09 5.47 15.97
C ALA A 174 -1.76 6.25 15.94
N THR A 175 -1.53 7.06 16.98
CA THR A 175 -0.28 7.81 17.15
C THR A 175 0.90 6.86 17.23
N TYR A 176 2.07 7.21 16.68
CA TYR A 176 3.26 6.36 16.79
C TYR A 176 3.81 6.31 18.23
N SER A 177 3.44 7.29 19.06
CA SER A 177 3.81 7.42 20.47
C SER A 177 3.03 6.54 21.45
N SER A 178 2.00 5.80 21.01
CA SER A 178 1.16 4.98 21.90
C SER A 178 1.08 3.52 21.48
N TYR A 179 0.81 2.60 22.41
CA TYR A 179 0.54 1.19 22.11
C TYR A 179 -0.87 0.93 21.57
N SER A 180 -1.59 1.97 21.14
CA SER A 180 -2.91 1.78 20.52
C SER A 180 -2.75 1.13 19.15
N ASN A 181 -3.54 0.10 18.90
CA ASN A 181 -3.58 -0.55 17.59
C ASN A 181 -4.31 0.32 16.57
N ASP A 182 -3.83 0.25 15.34
CA ASP A 182 -4.56 0.73 14.17
C ASP A 182 -5.87 -0.07 14.02
N GLN A 183 -6.85 0.55 13.38
CA GLN A 183 -8.12 -0.11 13.08
C GLN A 183 -8.41 0.05 11.61
N SER A 184 -8.98 -0.98 11.01
CA SER A 184 -9.48 -0.90 9.64
C SER A 184 -10.93 -1.37 9.57
N LYS A 185 -11.65 -0.82 8.60
CA LYS A 185 -13.02 -1.20 8.23
C LYS A 185 -13.09 -1.31 6.71
N ILE A 186 -13.74 -2.35 6.21
CA ILE A 186 -14.07 -2.44 4.78
C ILE A 186 -15.19 -1.43 4.50
N TYR A 187 -14.90 -0.46 3.64
CA TYR A 187 -15.90 0.46 3.12
C TYR A 187 -16.70 -0.22 2.00
N ILE A 188 -15.99 -0.79 1.03
CA ILE A 188 -16.57 -1.55 -0.08
C ILE A 188 -15.55 -2.55 -0.60
N GLY A 189 -16.02 -3.66 -1.14
CA GLY A 189 -15.16 -4.69 -1.71
C GLY A 189 -15.82 -5.46 -2.83
N ARG A 190 -15.00 -6.12 -3.63
CA ARG A 190 -15.43 -7.09 -4.65
C ARG A 190 -14.51 -8.32 -4.68
N LYS A 191 -15.04 -9.41 -5.22
CA LYS A 191 -14.34 -10.68 -5.42
C LYS A 191 -14.50 -11.08 -6.88
N ALA A 192 -13.43 -11.58 -7.51
CA ALA A 192 -13.52 -12.04 -8.88
C ALA A 192 -14.44 -13.29 -8.99
N THR A 193 -15.31 -13.30 -10.00
CA THR A 193 -16.44 -14.24 -10.14
C THR A 193 -16.07 -15.59 -10.76
N ASP A 194 -15.03 -15.65 -11.59
CA ASP A 194 -14.65 -16.87 -12.36
C ASP A 194 -13.72 -17.82 -11.58
N ILE A 195 -13.83 -17.80 -10.26
CA ILE A 195 -12.94 -18.54 -9.37
C ILE A 195 -13.58 -19.87 -8.98
N SER A 196 -12.86 -20.98 -9.18
CA SER A 196 -13.31 -22.34 -8.80
C SER A 196 -13.68 -22.42 -7.31
N PRO A 197 -14.96 -22.62 -6.95
CA PRO A 197 -15.40 -22.72 -5.55
C PRO A 197 -14.75 -23.89 -4.80
N ARG A 198 -14.28 -24.92 -5.52
CA ARG A 198 -13.62 -26.08 -4.90
C ARG A 198 -12.21 -25.75 -4.39
N ASP A 199 -11.47 -24.87 -5.07
CA ASP A 199 -10.11 -24.50 -4.67
C ASP A 199 -10.11 -23.47 -3.52
N THR A 200 -11.12 -22.59 -3.44
CA THR A 200 -11.29 -21.63 -2.32
C THR A 200 -11.65 -22.32 -0.99
N VAL A 201 -12.40 -23.42 -1.04
CA VAL A 201 -12.72 -24.23 0.16
C VAL A 201 -11.47 -24.85 0.80
N LEU A 202 -10.39 -25.05 0.03
CA LEU A 202 -9.16 -25.69 0.49
C LEU A 202 -8.17 -24.74 1.17
N LEU A 203 -8.20 -23.44 0.89
CA LEU A 203 -7.25 -22.47 1.42
C LEU A 203 -7.94 -21.20 1.89
N LYS A 204 -7.88 -20.96 3.20
CA LYS A 204 -8.39 -19.74 3.85
C LYS A 204 -7.23 -18.89 4.32
N PHE A 205 -7.08 -17.71 3.72
CA PHE A 205 -6.10 -16.73 4.16
C PHE A 205 -6.70 -15.86 5.27
N GLN A 206 -6.08 -15.88 6.45
CA GLN A 206 -6.42 -15.02 7.59
C GLN A 206 -5.35 -13.93 7.72
N GLY A 207 -5.67 -12.83 8.36
CA GLY A 207 -4.69 -11.80 8.71
C GLY A 207 -4.60 -10.70 7.68
N GLY A 208 -4.41 -11.01 6.40
CA GLY A 208 -4.53 -10.12 5.24
C GLY A 208 -4.32 -8.62 5.52
N ILE A 209 -5.42 -7.89 5.68
CA ILE A 209 -5.44 -6.43 5.95
C ILE A 209 -4.72 -6.07 7.26
N SER A 210 -4.94 -6.85 8.33
CA SER A 210 -4.29 -6.60 9.63
C SER A 210 -2.78 -6.78 9.52
N ASP A 211 -2.34 -7.84 8.84
CA ASP A 211 -0.91 -8.11 8.64
C ASP A 211 -0.27 -7.03 7.77
N ALA A 212 -0.96 -6.57 6.72
CA ALA A 212 -0.49 -5.49 5.86
C ALA A 212 -0.29 -4.15 6.60
N LEU A 213 -1.11 -3.85 7.61
CA LEU A 213 -0.93 -2.69 8.51
C LEU A 213 0.18 -2.92 9.53
N MET A 214 0.35 -4.15 10.02
CA MET A 214 1.44 -4.52 10.92
C MET A 214 2.82 -4.32 10.28
N LEU A 215 2.92 -4.34 8.95
CA LEU A 215 4.15 -4.04 8.21
C LEU A 215 4.61 -2.58 8.30
N ASP A 216 3.84 -1.68 8.92
CA ASP A 216 4.35 -0.37 9.34
C ASP A 216 5.45 -0.57 10.40
N ILE A 217 6.69 -0.80 9.94
CA ILE A 217 7.86 -1.10 10.78
C ILE A 217 8.30 0.08 11.65
N ALA A 218 7.91 1.30 11.32
CA ALA A 218 8.13 2.44 12.20
C ALA A 218 7.12 2.44 13.36
N LYS A 219 5.91 1.90 13.13
CA LYS A 219 4.90 1.73 14.19
C LYS A 219 5.12 0.46 15.03
N ASN A 220 5.55 -0.62 14.40
CA ASN A 220 5.70 -1.95 15.00
C ASN A 220 7.12 -2.52 14.75
N PRO A 221 8.20 -1.81 15.14
CA PRO A 221 9.58 -2.23 14.87
C PRO A 221 9.90 -3.60 15.46
N GLU A 222 9.27 -3.97 16.56
CA GLU A 222 9.47 -5.23 17.27
C GLU A 222 9.09 -6.47 16.44
N ILE A 223 8.24 -6.32 15.42
CA ILE A 223 7.87 -7.41 14.52
C ILE A 223 9.10 -7.91 13.76
N VAL A 224 9.98 -7.00 13.37
CA VAL A 224 11.21 -7.33 12.62
C VAL A 224 12.39 -7.47 13.58
N PHE A 225 12.58 -6.47 14.44
CA PHE A 225 13.81 -6.30 15.21
C PHE A 225 13.75 -6.90 16.62
N GLY A 226 12.61 -7.44 17.05
CA GLY A 226 12.43 -7.86 18.44
C GLY A 226 12.58 -6.67 19.39
N THR A 227 13.08 -6.90 20.60
CA THR A 227 13.14 -5.85 21.63
C THR A 227 14.24 -4.81 21.37
N ASP A 228 15.40 -5.23 20.87
CA ASP A 228 16.59 -4.38 20.80
C ASP A 228 17.46 -4.62 19.55
N ALA A 229 16.96 -5.40 18.58
CA ALA A 229 17.69 -5.81 17.38
C ALA A 229 18.99 -6.59 17.64
N SER A 230 19.20 -7.14 18.85
CA SER A 230 20.44 -7.83 19.23
C SER A 230 20.74 -9.10 18.44
N GLU A 231 19.73 -9.69 17.80
CA GLU A 231 19.87 -10.89 16.96
C GLU A 231 20.45 -10.58 15.58
N TYR A 232 20.58 -9.29 15.21
CA TYR A 232 20.93 -8.84 13.87
C TYR A 232 22.30 -8.18 13.81
N GLN A 233 23.00 -8.45 12.70
CA GLN A 233 24.08 -7.62 12.20
C GLN A 233 23.54 -6.63 11.17
N PHE A 234 24.08 -5.41 11.20
CA PHE A 234 23.71 -4.33 10.29
C PHE A 234 24.96 -3.84 9.58
N HIS A 235 24.88 -3.68 8.27
CA HIS A 235 25.98 -3.15 7.47
C HIS A 235 25.49 -1.99 6.61
N ILE A 236 26.20 -0.86 6.69
CA ILE A 236 25.94 0.26 5.79
C ILE A 236 26.57 -0.10 4.45
N GLU A 237 25.73 -0.31 3.44
CA GLU A 237 26.15 -0.61 2.08
C GLU A 237 26.54 0.67 1.33
N GLY A 238 25.94 1.80 1.70
CA GLY A 238 26.28 3.11 1.15
C GLY A 238 25.14 4.11 1.25
N LEU A 239 25.19 5.12 0.38
CA LEU A 239 24.15 6.13 0.22
C LEU A 239 23.52 6.01 -1.16
N ILE A 240 22.20 6.23 -1.22
CA ILE A 240 21.44 6.32 -2.47
C ILE A 240 20.48 7.49 -2.42
N ASN A 241 20.20 8.10 -3.56
CA ASN A 241 19.17 9.12 -3.64
C ASN A 241 17.81 8.46 -3.89
N ILE A 242 16.87 8.70 -2.98
CA ILE A 242 15.45 8.41 -3.15
C ILE A 242 14.74 9.75 -3.02
N ASN A 243 13.95 10.13 -4.02
CA ASN A 243 13.19 11.39 -3.98
C ASN A 243 14.06 12.66 -3.89
N ASP A 244 15.24 12.66 -4.54
CA ASP A 244 16.26 13.74 -4.49
C ASP A 244 16.82 14.00 -3.08
N LYS A 245 16.59 13.04 -2.16
CA LYS A 245 17.14 13.07 -0.81
C LYS A 245 18.10 11.89 -0.64
N PRO A 246 19.26 12.11 0.00
CA PRO A 246 20.18 11.03 0.32
C PRO A 246 19.56 10.11 1.38
N HIS A 247 19.71 8.80 1.18
CA HIS A 247 19.28 7.76 2.09
C HIS A 247 20.41 6.75 2.32
N TYR A 248 20.62 6.32 3.55
CA TYR A 248 21.48 5.19 3.85
C TYR A 248 20.83 3.90 3.35
N ILE A 249 21.59 3.05 2.68
CA ILE A 249 21.24 1.65 2.46
C ILE A 249 21.91 0.84 3.57
N ILE A 250 21.11 0.20 4.41
CA ILE A 250 21.59 -0.64 5.50
C ILE A 250 21.08 -2.05 5.26
N SER A 251 21.99 -2.98 4.95
CA SER A 251 21.65 -4.39 4.91
C SER A 251 21.60 -4.94 6.33
N PHE A 252 20.71 -5.90 6.55
CA PHE A 252 20.61 -6.58 7.84
C PHE A 252 20.33 -8.06 7.64
N ALA A 253 20.90 -8.86 8.55
CA ALA A 253 20.70 -10.30 8.60
C ALA A 253 20.90 -10.80 10.04
N PRO A 254 20.34 -11.96 10.40
CA PRO A 254 20.61 -12.56 11.70
C PRO A 254 22.09 -12.90 11.85
N HIS A 255 22.58 -12.87 13.08
CA HIS A 255 23.92 -13.38 13.37
C HIS A 255 24.06 -14.87 12.99
N PRO A 256 25.28 -15.31 12.60
CA PRO A 256 25.54 -16.71 12.35
C PRO A 256 25.18 -17.58 13.56
N GLY A 257 24.46 -18.68 13.32
CA GLY A 257 24.09 -19.64 14.36
C GLY A 257 22.70 -19.43 14.98
N ILE A 258 22.02 -18.31 14.70
CA ILE A 258 20.60 -18.12 15.05
C ILE A 258 19.76 -19.15 14.29
N LYS A 259 18.95 -19.92 15.03
CA LYS A 259 18.15 -21.03 14.48
C LYS A 259 16.72 -20.61 14.17
N GLU A 260 16.28 -19.53 14.80
CA GLU A 260 14.98 -18.91 14.71
C GLU A 260 14.72 -18.40 13.28
N ILE A 261 13.44 -18.28 12.95
CA ILE A 261 13.01 -17.67 11.69
C ILE A 261 12.88 -16.18 11.89
N LEU A 262 13.84 -15.47 11.30
CA LEU A 262 14.02 -14.03 11.40
C LEU A 262 14.04 -13.42 9.99
N PHE A 263 14.24 -12.12 9.93
CA PHE A 263 14.22 -11.38 8.68
C PHE A 263 15.62 -11.09 8.14
N ARG A 264 15.73 -10.80 6.85
CA ARG A 264 16.95 -10.28 6.23
C ARG A 264 16.55 -9.37 5.08
N GLY A 265 17.38 -8.40 4.75
CA GLY A 265 17.09 -7.50 3.63
C GLY A 265 17.78 -6.15 3.78
N ASN A 266 17.14 -5.12 3.22
CA ASN A 266 17.65 -3.76 3.15
C ASN A 266 16.68 -2.77 3.79
N ILE A 267 17.25 -1.85 4.56
CA ILE A 267 16.57 -0.72 5.19
C ILE A 267 17.08 0.55 4.51
N TYR A 268 16.17 1.44 4.14
CA TYR A 268 16.50 2.73 3.54
C TYR A 268 16.11 3.84 4.53
N LEU A 269 17.12 4.49 5.11
CA LEU A 269 16.92 5.58 6.06
C LEU A 269 17.22 6.93 5.43
N ASP A 270 16.31 7.89 5.53
CA ASP A 270 16.59 9.28 5.14
C ASP A 270 17.82 9.80 5.89
N ALA A 271 18.85 10.28 5.18
CA ALA A 271 20.14 10.56 5.80
C ALA A 271 20.11 11.77 6.75
N ALA A 272 19.14 12.68 6.59
CA ALA A 272 18.99 13.86 7.45
C ALA A 272 18.24 13.54 8.75
N SER A 273 17.11 12.86 8.65
CA SER A 273 16.21 12.58 9.78
C SER A 273 16.43 11.21 10.42
N LEU A 274 17.04 10.27 9.70
CA LEU A 274 17.08 8.82 10.00
C LEU A 274 15.69 8.17 10.06
N ALA A 275 14.69 8.75 9.37
CA ALA A 275 13.40 8.12 9.23
C ALA A 275 13.48 6.92 8.27
N PHE A 276 12.73 5.86 8.56
CA PHE A 276 12.51 4.78 7.61
C PHE A 276 11.72 5.30 6.41
N ALA A 277 12.34 5.28 5.24
CA ALA A 277 11.72 5.64 3.99
C ALA A 277 11.19 4.41 3.26
N ARG A 278 11.94 3.30 3.31
CA ARG A 278 11.58 2.03 2.70
C ARG A 278 12.26 0.90 3.43
N MET A 279 11.65 -0.29 3.38
CA MET A 279 12.30 -1.52 3.78
C MET A 279 11.87 -2.66 2.86
N GLU A 280 12.84 -3.43 2.40
CA GLU A 280 12.66 -4.61 1.55
C GLU A 280 13.28 -5.80 2.27
N PHE A 281 12.47 -6.78 2.63
CA PHE A 281 12.95 -7.84 3.49
C PHE A 281 12.20 -9.14 3.27
N ASN A 282 12.82 -10.23 3.71
CA ASN A 282 12.27 -11.56 3.59
C ASN A 282 12.59 -12.37 4.84
N MET A 283 11.72 -13.34 5.16
CA MET A 283 12.05 -14.32 6.20
C MET A 283 13.00 -15.38 5.64
N ASN A 284 13.87 -15.94 6.49
CA ASN A 284 14.79 -17.01 6.09
C ASN A 284 14.15 -18.41 6.05
N VAL A 285 12.99 -18.53 5.40
CA VAL A 285 12.13 -19.73 5.43
C VAL A 285 12.63 -20.90 4.57
N GLU A 286 13.62 -20.66 3.72
CA GLU A 286 14.11 -21.65 2.75
C GLU A 286 14.65 -22.91 3.45
N ASP A 287 14.31 -24.08 2.92
CA ASP A 287 14.70 -25.40 3.44
C ASP A 287 14.33 -25.70 4.91
N ARG A 288 13.44 -24.89 5.50
CA ARG A 288 13.03 -25.04 6.90
C ARG A 288 11.65 -25.67 7.08
N LYS A 289 11.64 -26.79 7.80
CA LYS A 289 10.43 -27.62 8.02
C LYS A 289 9.45 -27.00 9.01
N ASP A 290 9.95 -26.16 9.90
CA ASP A 290 9.20 -25.43 10.92
C ASP A 290 8.59 -24.12 10.38
N ALA A 291 9.05 -23.61 9.24
CA ALA A 291 8.52 -22.38 8.61
C ALA A 291 7.02 -22.43 8.34
N ALA A 292 6.48 -23.60 8.00
CA ALA A 292 5.05 -23.79 7.78
C ALA A 292 4.21 -23.41 9.01
N ASN A 293 4.74 -23.55 10.23
CA ASN A 293 3.99 -23.27 11.46
C ASN A 293 3.72 -21.77 11.68
N ILE A 294 4.50 -20.90 11.04
CA ILE A 294 4.33 -19.44 11.10
C ILE A 294 3.07 -19.03 10.32
N PHE A 295 2.88 -19.62 9.14
CA PHE A 295 1.83 -19.21 8.20
C PHE A 295 0.59 -20.12 8.24
N ILE A 296 0.72 -21.36 8.74
CA ILE A 296 -0.33 -22.37 8.62
C ILE A 296 -0.84 -22.78 9.99
N ARG A 297 -2.02 -22.28 10.32
CA ARG A 297 -2.72 -22.63 11.56
C ARG A 297 -3.22 -24.08 11.59
N ARG A 298 -3.77 -24.57 10.46
CA ARG A 298 -4.33 -25.92 10.33
C ARG A 298 -4.12 -26.45 8.91
N LYS A 299 -3.84 -27.74 8.80
CA LYS A 299 -3.77 -28.45 7.52
C LYS A 299 -4.16 -29.92 7.64
N PRO A 300 -4.64 -30.57 6.56
CA PRO A 300 -4.86 -32.01 6.54
C PRO A 300 -3.59 -32.81 6.87
N SER A 301 -3.75 -33.95 7.54
CA SER A 301 -2.62 -34.78 8.02
C SER A 301 -1.75 -35.33 6.88
N LYS A 302 -2.33 -35.56 5.70
CA LYS A 302 -1.64 -36.03 4.48
C LYS A 302 -1.02 -34.91 3.64
N MET A 303 -1.23 -33.65 4.02
CA MET A 303 -0.68 -32.50 3.34
C MET A 303 0.69 -32.15 3.92
N ARG A 304 1.70 -32.07 3.05
CA ARG A 304 3.05 -31.58 3.36
C ARG A 304 3.22 -30.23 2.68
N VAL A 305 3.73 -29.27 3.43
CA VAL A 305 3.89 -27.89 2.97
C VAL A 305 5.29 -27.43 3.31
N GLU A 306 5.98 -26.89 2.33
CA GLU A 306 7.27 -26.23 2.45
C GLU A 306 7.05 -24.76 2.09
N VAL A 307 7.59 -23.83 2.87
CA VAL A 307 7.54 -22.40 2.55
C VAL A 307 8.80 -22.09 1.76
N SER A 308 8.63 -21.70 0.50
CA SER A 308 9.78 -21.43 -0.39
C SER A 308 10.17 -19.96 -0.44
N LYS A 309 9.26 -19.07 -0.05
CA LYS A 309 9.44 -17.61 -0.14
C LYS A 309 8.50 -16.91 0.84
N ALA A 310 8.97 -15.88 1.51
CA ALA A 310 8.18 -14.95 2.30
C ALA A 310 8.83 -13.57 2.22
N GLN A 311 8.33 -12.71 1.33
CA GLN A 311 8.88 -11.39 1.01
C GLN A 311 7.90 -10.30 1.39
N TYR A 312 8.47 -9.17 1.81
CA TYR A 312 7.76 -8.01 2.30
C TYR A 312 8.41 -6.74 1.78
N VAL A 313 7.59 -5.76 1.44
CA VAL A 313 8.01 -4.40 1.12
C VAL A 313 7.14 -3.45 1.90
N VAL A 314 7.74 -2.41 2.46
CA VAL A 314 7.02 -1.28 3.06
C VAL A 314 7.66 0.03 2.62
N ASP A 315 6.82 0.99 2.26
CA ASP A 315 7.24 2.34 1.91
C ASP A 315 6.55 3.38 2.79
N PHE A 316 7.29 4.45 3.03
CA PHE A 316 6.83 5.65 3.71
C PHE A 316 6.97 6.86 2.79
N THR A 317 6.11 7.85 2.99
CA THR A 317 6.19 9.13 2.28
C THR A 317 6.32 10.27 3.28
N GLU A 318 7.13 11.26 2.95
CA GLU A 318 7.35 12.44 3.78
C GLU A 318 6.39 13.57 3.37
N ASN A 319 5.78 14.20 4.37
CA ASN A 319 5.00 15.42 4.21
C ASN A 319 5.19 16.31 5.45
N ASN A 320 5.57 17.57 5.24
CA ASN A 320 5.71 18.59 6.29
C ASN A 320 6.63 18.16 7.45
N GLY A 321 7.72 17.47 7.15
CA GLY A 321 8.72 17.00 8.11
C GLY A 321 8.31 15.72 8.85
N LYS A 322 7.19 15.09 8.50
CA LYS A 322 6.72 13.83 9.08
C LYS A 322 6.61 12.74 8.02
N TRP A 323 6.94 11.51 8.41
CA TRP A 323 6.86 10.33 7.56
C TRP A 323 5.59 9.53 7.84
N PHE A 324 4.92 9.08 6.79
CA PHE A 324 3.64 8.39 6.85
C PHE A 324 3.73 7.06 6.12
N PHE A 325 3.22 6.00 6.75
CA PHE A 325 2.99 4.72 6.09
C PHE A 325 2.22 4.93 4.78
N ASN A 326 2.76 4.41 3.67
CA ASN A 326 2.26 4.69 2.33
C ASN A 326 1.89 3.45 1.55
N TYR A 327 2.68 2.39 1.68
CA TYR A 327 2.48 1.17 0.93
C TYR A 327 3.01 -0.03 1.71
N SER A 328 2.35 -1.17 1.57
CA SER A 328 2.92 -2.46 1.94
C SER A 328 2.56 -3.54 0.94
N SER A 329 3.47 -4.49 0.78
CA SER A 329 3.29 -5.68 -0.05
C SER A 329 3.81 -6.91 0.65
N THR A 330 3.15 -8.04 0.43
CA THR A 330 3.56 -9.35 0.91
C THR A 330 3.43 -10.37 -0.21
N GLU A 331 4.42 -11.24 -0.34
CA GLU A 331 4.35 -12.44 -1.17
C GLU A 331 4.87 -13.66 -0.41
N VAL A 332 4.00 -14.62 -0.13
CA VAL A 332 4.36 -15.90 0.50
C VAL A 332 4.07 -17.05 -0.46
N SER A 333 5.08 -17.86 -0.75
CA SER A 333 4.96 -19.02 -1.63
C SER A 333 5.15 -20.33 -0.89
N PHE A 334 4.25 -21.27 -1.15
CA PHE A 334 4.18 -22.58 -0.55
C PHE A 334 4.31 -23.65 -1.63
N ARG A 335 5.16 -24.64 -1.40
CA ARG A 335 5.18 -25.88 -2.17
C ARG A 335 4.40 -26.94 -1.41
N VAL A 336 3.29 -27.39 -1.99
CA VAL A 336 2.35 -28.33 -1.35
C VAL A 336 2.42 -29.69 -2.03
N ARG A 337 2.58 -30.76 -1.24
CA ARG A 337 2.58 -32.16 -1.69
C ARG A 337 1.57 -32.99 -0.88
N TRP A 338 0.91 -33.93 -1.54
CA TRP A 338 -0.04 -34.85 -0.91
C TRP A 338 0.54 -36.26 -0.81
N THR A 339 0.60 -36.81 0.40
CA THR A 339 1.11 -38.17 0.64
C THR A 339 0.04 -39.22 0.31
N ASN A 340 -0.25 -39.43 -0.97
CA ASN A 340 -1.04 -40.55 -1.49
C ASN A 340 -0.24 -41.31 -2.56
N ARG A 341 -0.43 -42.64 -2.66
CA ARG A 341 0.34 -43.57 -3.52
C ARG A 341 0.44 -43.18 -5.00
N PHE A 342 -0.51 -42.38 -5.52
CA PHE A 342 -0.55 -41.89 -6.91
C PHE A 342 -0.25 -40.38 -7.07
N PHE A 343 -0.38 -39.58 -6.01
CA PHE A 343 -0.24 -38.10 -6.06
C PHE A 343 1.04 -37.58 -5.40
N GLY A 344 1.84 -38.44 -4.77
CA GLY A 344 3.09 -38.06 -4.09
C GLY A 344 4.22 -37.56 -5.00
N LEU A 345 4.05 -37.63 -6.33
CA LEU A 345 5.02 -37.20 -7.33
C LEU A 345 4.83 -35.74 -7.78
N PHE A 346 3.69 -35.11 -7.51
CA PHE A 346 3.40 -33.76 -7.99
C PHE A 346 3.29 -32.78 -6.82
N ALA A 347 4.12 -31.74 -6.88
CA ALA A 347 4.07 -30.61 -5.97
C ALA A 347 3.38 -29.43 -6.66
N THR A 348 2.43 -28.81 -5.98
CA THR A 348 1.76 -27.61 -6.48
C THR A 348 2.26 -26.41 -5.71
N THR A 349 2.64 -25.35 -6.43
CA THR A 349 2.96 -24.06 -5.81
C THR A 349 1.69 -23.28 -5.56
N TYR A 350 1.54 -22.75 -4.35
CA TYR A 350 0.54 -21.77 -4.00
C TYR A 350 1.23 -20.47 -3.62
N THR A 351 0.75 -19.34 -4.11
CA THR A 351 1.29 -18.02 -3.75
C THR A 351 0.17 -17.17 -3.18
N ILE A 352 0.38 -16.67 -1.97
CA ILE A 352 -0.48 -15.68 -1.34
C ILE A 352 0.20 -14.33 -1.53
N GLY A 353 -0.50 -13.38 -2.14
CA GLY A 353 -0.04 -12.01 -2.30
C GLY A 353 -1.01 -11.04 -1.63
N SER A 354 -0.51 -10.01 -0.97
CA SER A 354 -1.31 -8.87 -0.54
C SER A 354 -0.58 -7.56 -0.83
N GLU A 355 -1.35 -6.53 -1.18
CA GLU A 355 -0.84 -5.19 -1.43
C GLU A 355 -1.82 -4.16 -0.85
N MET A 356 -1.27 -3.16 -0.17
CA MET A 356 -2.01 -2.03 0.38
C MET A 356 -1.37 -0.73 -0.10
N ALA A 357 -2.17 0.17 -0.68
CA ALA A 357 -1.73 1.50 -1.06
C ALA A 357 -2.60 2.55 -0.36
N ILE A 358 -1.97 3.48 0.36
CA ILE A 358 -2.65 4.63 0.95
C ILE A 358 -2.97 5.63 -0.15
N THR A 359 -4.25 5.95 -0.28
CA THR A 359 -4.79 6.82 -1.35
C THR A 359 -5.14 8.21 -0.86
N ASP A 360 -5.44 8.35 0.43
CA ASP A 360 -5.78 9.62 1.04
C ASP A 360 -5.52 9.59 2.56
N ARG A 361 -5.34 10.77 3.15
CA ARG A 361 -5.13 10.97 4.60
C ARG A 361 -5.81 12.25 5.05
N TYR A 362 -6.47 12.22 6.21
CA TYR A 362 -7.14 13.40 6.76
C TYR A 362 -7.10 13.43 8.29
N ASP A 363 -6.87 14.63 8.82
CA ASP A 363 -6.70 14.89 10.27
C ASP A 363 -8.00 15.37 10.96
N ASN A 364 -9.04 15.65 10.17
CA ASN A 364 -10.35 16.06 10.67
C ASN A 364 -11.24 14.83 10.94
N ASN A 365 -12.20 14.93 11.85
CA ASN A 365 -13.18 13.86 12.12
C ASN A 365 -12.54 12.48 12.38
N VAL A 366 -11.45 12.47 13.17
CA VAL A 366 -10.72 11.26 13.52
C VAL A 366 -11.54 10.42 14.50
N VAL A 367 -12.13 9.34 14.00
CA VAL A 367 -13.07 8.50 14.76
C VAL A 367 -12.65 7.03 14.70
N LYS A 368 -12.56 6.40 15.88
CA LYS A 368 -12.36 4.96 16.01
C LYS A 368 -13.61 4.21 15.57
N PHE A 369 -13.45 3.05 14.92
CA PHE A 369 -14.58 2.25 14.48
C PHE A 369 -15.22 1.45 15.62
N PRO A 370 -16.52 1.18 15.60
CA PRO A 370 -17.17 0.19 16.47
C PRO A 370 -16.58 -1.22 16.32
N ARG A 371 -16.52 -2.01 17.40
CA ARG A 371 -15.84 -3.34 17.41
C ARG A 371 -16.40 -4.34 16.39
N ASN A 372 -17.67 -4.24 16.05
CA ASN A 372 -18.37 -5.09 15.07
C ASN A 372 -18.04 -4.71 13.61
N GLU A 373 -17.57 -3.50 13.35
CA GLU A 373 -17.19 -3.02 12.01
C GLU A 373 -15.69 -3.22 11.71
N ARG A 374 -14.88 -3.42 12.75
CA ARG A 374 -13.44 -3.61 12.62
C ARG A 374 -13.09 -4.92 11.94
N ILE A 375 -12.08 -4.87 11.08
CA ILE A 375 -11.36 -6.05 10.61
C ILE A 375 -10.47 -6.58 11.75
N ARG A 376 -10.42 -7.91 11.86
CA ARG A 376 -9.66 -8.67 12.83
C ARG A 376 -8.60 -9.48 12.08
N SER A 377 -7.50 -9.79 12.77
CA SER A 377 -6.46 -10.68 12.24
C SER A 377 -6.95 -12.11 11.95
N THR A 378 -8.09 -12.52 12.50
CA THR A 378 -8.69 -13.84 12.21
C THR A 378 -9.64 -13.84 11.01
N ASP A 379 -9.94 -12.67 10.45
CA ASP A 379 -10.92 -12.56 9.37
C ASP A 379 -10.36 -13.12 8.06
N VAL A 380 -11.23 -13.79 7.30
CA VAL A 380 -10.98 -14.20 5.91
C VAL A 380 -11.71 -13.20 5.02
N ILE A 381 -10.98 -12.27 4.40
CA ILE A 381 -11.57 -11.14 3.67
C ILE A 381 -12.43 -11.63 2.50
N ALA A 382 -12.01 -12.70 1.84
CA ALA A 382 -12.77 -13.35 0.76
C ALA A 382 -14.17 -13.86 1.17
N GLU A 383 -14.44 -14.02 2.47
CA GLU A 383 -15.76 -14.38 3.02
C GLU A 383 -16.53 -13.15 3.52
N LYS A 384 -15.85 -12.02 3.79
CA LYS A 384 -16.48 -10.76 4.23
C LYS A 384 -17.00 -9.90 3.09
N VAL A 385 -16.50 -10.13 1.88
CA VAL A 385 -16.75 -9.28 0.70
C VAL A 385 -17.92 -9.81 -0.16
N GLU A 386 -18.59 -10.88 0.24
CA GLU A 386 -19.61 -11.58 -0.57
C GLU A 386 -20.86 -10.75 -0.92
N HIS A 387 -21.02 -9.51 -0.42
CA HIS A 387 -22.25 -8.72 -0.56
C HIS A 387 -22.08 -7.22 -0.90
N PHE A 388 -20.96 -6.77 -1.48
CA PHE A 388 -20.75 -5.35 -1.80
C PHE A 388 -20.43 -5.06 -3.28
N LEU A 389 -21.11 -5.77 -4.19
CA LEU A 389 -21.10 -5.42 -5.60
C LEU A 389 -22.03 -4.21 -5.80
N ASP A 390 -21.47 -3.01 -5.73
CA ASP A 390 -22.11 -1.79 -6.24
C ASP A 390 -21.61 -1.56 -7.68
N PRO A 391 -22.39 -1.89 -8.72
CA PRO A 391 -22.00 -1.70 -10.11
C PRO A 391 -21.72 -0.22 -10.43
N ASP A 392 -22.38 0.72 -9.73
CA ASP A 392 -22.16 2.15 -9.92
C ASP A 392 -20.83 2.60 -9.31
N PHE A 393 -20.36 1.95 -8.24
CA PHE A 393 -19.04 2.19 -7.65
C PHE A 393 -17.90 1.54 -8.47
N TRP A 394 -18.09 0.33 -8.99
CA TRP A 394 -17.04 -0.39 -9.73
C TRP A 394 -17.04 -0.11 -11.26
N GLY A 395 -18.17 0.32 -11.84
CA GLY A 395 -18.35 0.64 -13.27
C GLY A 395 -18.62 -0.59 -14.15
N GLU A 396 -18.70 -0.39 -15.49
CA GLU A 396 -18.97 -1.47 -16.48
C GLU A 396 -17.88 -2.57 -16.53
N TYR A 397 -16.74 -2.35 -15.87
CA TYR A 397 -15.63 -3.29 -15.76
C TYR A 397 -15.77 -4.17 -14.51
N ASN A 398 -16.79 -5.02 -14.50
CA ASN A 398 -17.02 -6.03 -13.44
C ASN A 398 -16.06 -7.23 -13.52
N VAL A 399 -15.28 -7.33 -14.60
CA VAL A 399 -14.23 -8.34 -14.79
C VAL A 399 -12.87 -7.73 -14.45
N ILE A 400 -12.19 -8.29 -13.44
CA ILE A 400 -10.84 -7.91 -13.08
C ILE A 400 -9.89 -8.78 -13.90
N GLU A 401 -9.06 -8.17 -14.74
CA GLU A 401 -7.94 -8.88 -15.32
C GLU A 401 -6.94 -9.20 -14.21
N PRO A 402 -6.58 -10.47 -13.99
CA PRO A 402 -5.78 -10.82 -12.83
C PRO A 402 -4.37 -10.20 -12.80
N ASN A 403 -3.88 -9.71 -13.94
CA ASN A 403 -2.59 -9.03 -14.05
C ASN A 403 -2.72 -7.49 -14.00
N GLN A 404 -3.93 -6.95 -13.79
CA GLN A 404 -4.13 -5.52 -13.68
C GLN A 404 -3.34 -4.98 -12.47
N GLU A 405 -2.65 -3.87 -12.62
CA GLU A 405 -1.95 -3.22 -11.52
C GLU A 405 -2.89 -2.78 -10.40
N ILE A 406 -2.36 -2.70 -9.18
CA ILE A 406 -3.08 -2.09 -8.06
C ILE A 406 -3.39 -0.61 -8.33
N MET A 407 -2.47 0.10 -8.97
CA MET A 407 -2.63 1.53 -9.22
C MET A 407 -3.65 1.84 -10.29
N ASP A 408 -3.86 0.97 -11.28
CA ASP A 408 -4.96 1.11 -12.22
C ASP A 408 -6.32 0.96 -11.52
N ALA A 409 -6.42 0.09 -10.52
CA ALA A 409 -7.62 -0.04 -9.69
C ALA A 409 -7.79 1.20 -8.79
N VAL A 410 -6.74 1.64 -8.09
CA VAL A 410 -6.72 2.88 -7.29
C VAL A 410 -7.12 4.09 -8.13
N LYS A 411 -6.57 4.25 -9.33
CA LYS A 411 -6.88 5.32 -10.29
C LYS A 411 -8.36 5.36 -10.65
N ARG A 412 -8.98 4.21 -10.93
CA ARG A 412 -10.42 4.12 -11.24
C ARG A 412 -11.27 4.58 -10.06
N LEU A 413 -10.83 4.28 -8.84
CA LEU A 413 -11.58 4.54 -7.61
C LEU A 413 -11.31 5.93 -7.00
N SER A 414 -10.11 6.50 -7.19
CA SER A 414 -9.65 7.76 -6.58
C SER A 414 -10.62 8.94 -6.77
N GLY A 415 -11.27 9.06 -7.93
CA GLY A 415 -12.28 10.09 -8.20
C GLY A 415 -13.58 9.90 -7.41
N LYS A 416 -13.90 8.66 -7.03
CA LYS A 416 -15.03 8.33 -6.14
C LYS A 416 -14.65 8.45 -4.67
N LEU A 417 -13.38 8.21 -4.33
CA LEU A 417 -12.85 8.30 -2.97
C LEU A 417 -12.68 9.76 -2.48
N ARG A 418 -12.29 10.69 -3.37
CA ARG A 418 -12.14 12.11 -3.04
C ARG A 418 -13.41 12.82 -2.59
N ARG A 419 -14.55 12.50 -3.21
CA ARG A 419 -15.87 13.07 -2.88
C ARG A 419 -16.40 12.69 -1.50
N ARG A 420 -15.60 11.95 -0.71
CA ARG A 420 -15.92 11.52 0.65
C ARG A 420 -15.27 12.41 1.73
N ALA A 421 -14.23 13.17 1.35
CA ALA A 421 -13.56 14.10 2.26
C ALA A 421 -14.28 15.46 2.35
N GLU A 422 -15.24 15.70 1.44
CA GLU A 422 -16.27 16.75 1.49
C GLU A 422 -17.51 16.23 2.22
#